data_AF-F4H3S5-F1
#
_entry.id   AF-F4H3S5-F1
#
_cell.length_a   1.000
_cell.length_b   1.000
_cell.length_c   1.000
_cell.angle_alpha   90.00
_cell.angle_beta   90.00
_cell.angle_gamma   90.00
#
_symmetry.space_group_name_H-M   'P 1'
#
loop_
_entity.id
_entity.type
_entity.pdbx_description
1 polymer ?
#
loop_
_entity_poly.entity_id
_entity_poly.type
_entity_poly.pdbx_seq_one_letter_code
_entity_poly.pdbx_strand_id
1 'polypeptide(L)'
;MSSFVLPADHIDYVVTAACRYVPEHPDVSGRDPQDLGRTLWRENMGERIEDVDLDWMDDDEREEFEEDRDALRAALAAYTYRPVADVEPLQTVWAARCWQYQRGREGFHDVPGSWRLADAVVAAALAQLPASAFRDADADRSSEGLRDLDPAVTAWVWTRAREA
;
A
#
# COMPACT_ATOMS: atom_id res chain seq x y z
N MET A 1 -12.47 10.30 11.95
CA MET A 1 -12.42 8.89 11.48
C MET A 1 -10.96 8.55 11.23
N SER A 2 -10.39 7.52 11.87
CA SER A 2 -8.94 7.25 11.90
C SER A 2 -8.39 6.86 10.51
N SER A 3 -7.43 7.64 9.99
CA SER A 3 -6.52 7.23 8.90
C SER A 3 -5.43 6.37 9.52
N PHE A 4 -5.26 5.14 9.02
CA PHE A 4 -4.20 4.24 9.49
C PHE A 4 -3.04 4.27 8.50
N VAL A 5 -1.82 4.38 9.03
CA VAL A 5 -0.58 4.26 8.25
C VAL A 5 -0.32 2.77 8.06
N LEU A 6 -0.15 2.31 6.82
CA LEU A 6 0.21 0.92 6.55
C LEU A 6 1.59 0.61 7.17
N PRO A 7 1.83 -0.61 7.68
CA PRO A 7 3.15 -0.97 8.22
C PRO A 7 4.18 -1.16 7.10
N ALA A 8 5.48 -1.05 7.43
CA ALA A 8 6.57 -1.11 6.45
C ALA A 8 6.59 -2.41 5.64
N ASP A 9 6.19 -3.51 6.29
CA ASP A 9 6.07 -4.82 5.66
C ASP A 9 5.01 -4.85 4.54
N HIS A 10 3.96 -4.04 4.67
CA HIS A 10 2.94 -3.90 3.63
C HIS A 10 3.50 -3.16 2.41
N ILE A 11 4.31 -2.12 2.63
CA ILE A 11 4.95 -1.40 1.53
C ILE A 11 6.00 -2.27 0.84
N ASP A 12 6.82 -2.99 1.61
CA ASP A 12 7.77 -3.98 1.06
C ASP A 12 7.06 -5.00 0.16
N TYR A 13 5.87 -5.46 0.56
CA TYR A 13 5.06 -6.37 -0.25
C TYR A 13 4.54 -5.72 -1.54
N VAL A 14 4.00 -4.50 -1.47
CA VAL A 14 3.49 -3.79 -2.65
C VAL A 14 4.62 -3.50 -3.64
N VAL A 15 5.80 -3.10 -3.16
CA VAL A 15 7.00 -2.91 -4.00
C VAL A 15 7.39 -4.24 -4.67
N THR A 16 7.47 -5.32 -3.90
CA THR A 16 7.79 -6.65 -4.44
C THR A 16 6.79 -7.06 -5.52
N ALA A 17 5.49 -6.87 -5.27
CA ALA A 17 4.42 -7.18 -6.20
C ALA A 17 4.50 -6.31 -7.47
N ALA A 18 4.81 -5.02 -7.35
CA ALA A 18 5.01 -4.12 -8.48
C ALA A 18 6.17 -4.59 -9.37
N CYS A 19 7.32 -4.90 -8.77
CA CYS A 19 8.47 -5.44 -9.49
C CYS A 19 8.19 -6.79 -10.16
N ARG A 20 7.33 -7.63 -9.59
CA ARG A 20 6.99 -8.94 -10.16
C ARG A 20 5.94 -8.86 -11.26
N TYR A 21 4.85 -8.16 -11.02
CA TYR A 21 3.65 -8.22 -11.87
C TYR A 21 3.67 -7.17 -12.97
N VAL A 22 4.31 -6.02 -12.74
CA VAL A 22 4.32 -4.90 -13.67
C VAL A 22 5.72 -4.26 -13.80
N PRO A 23 6.78 -5.05 -14.09
CA PRO A 23 8.16 -4.55 -14.15
C PRO A 23 8.36 -3.43 -15.20
N GLU A 24 7.57 -3.46 -16.28
CA GLU A 24 7.62 -2.48 -17.37
C GLU A 24 6.81 -1.21 -17.08
N HIS A 25 6.11 -1.13 -15.94
CA HIS A 25 5.34 0.06 -15.58
C HIS A 25 6.29 1.26 -15.40
N PRO A 26 5.96 2.47 -15.89
CA PRO A 26 6.88 3.63 -15.83
C PRO A 26 7.34 4.01 -14.41
N ASP A 27 6.52 3.73 -13.39
CA ASP A 27 6.88 3.97 -11.98
C ASP A 27 7.78 2.89 -11.36
N VAL A 28 8.02 1.79 -12.07
CA VAL A 28 8.84 0.64 -11.65
C VAL A 28 10.09 0.54 -12.51
N SER A 29 9.92 0.62 -13.84
CA SER A 29 10.98 0.43 -14.81
C SER A 29 12.14 1.41 -14.57
N GLY A 30 13.35 0.87 -14.41
CA GLY A 30 14.56 1.64 -14.17
C GLY A 30 14.68 2.28 -12.78
N ARG A 31 13.75 2.01 -11.85
CA ARG A 31 13.78 2.52 -10.47
C ARG A 31 14.33 1.46 -9.51
N ASP A 32 15.13 1.88 -8.54
CA ASP A 32 15.54 1.03 -7.42
C ASP A 32 14.30 0.71 -6.54
N PRO A 33 14.01 -0.57 -6.22
CA PRO A 33 12.96 -0.94 -5.27
C PRO A 33 13.01 -0.19 -3.93
N GLN A 34 14.22 0.15 -3.44
CA GLN A 34 14.39 0.97 -2.25
C GLN A 34 13.79 2.38 -2.41
N ASP A 35 13.95 3.00 -3.58
CA ASP A 35 13.42 4.32 -3.88
C ASP A 35 11.90 4.29 -4.12
N LEU A 36 11.42 3.22 -4.77
CA LEU A 36 9.97 2.99 -4.90
C LEU A 36 9.33 2.82 -3.53
N GLY A 37 9.93 2.00 -2.65
CA GLY A 37 9.47 1.78 -1.29
C GLY A 37 9.46 3.06 -0.45
N ARG A 38 10.49 3.90 -0.55
CA ARG A 38 10.50 5.21 0.13
C ARG A 38 9.42 6.15 -0.38
N THR A 39 9.18 6.15 -1.69
CA THR A 39 8.11 6.95 -2.30
C THR A 39 6.75 6.54 -1.77
N LEU A 40 6.45 5.23 -1.79
CA LEU A 40 5.22 4.69 -1.21
C LEU A 40 5.17 4.92 0.31
N TRP A 41 6.26 4.73 1.05
CA TRP A 41 6.26 4.96 2.50
C TRP A 41 5.98 6.43 2.86
N ARG A 42 6.51 7.38 2.09
CA ARG A 42 6.22 8.82 2.25
C ARG A 42 4.75 9.11 1.93
N GLU A 43 4.25 8.61 0.82
CA GLU A 43 2.84 8.77 0.45
C GLU A 43 1.89 8.08 1.44
N ASN A 44 2.33 7.06 2.17
CA ASN A 44 1.56 6.37 3.20
C ASN A 44 1.37 7.25 4.44
N MET A 45 2.32 8.15 4.72
CA MET A 45 2.25 9.04 5.88
C MET A 45 1.45 10.31 5.56
N GLY A 46 1.42 10.71 4.29
CA GLY A 46 0.66 11.86 3.80
C GLY A 46 1.01 13.18 4.48
N GLU A 47 0.00 14.03 4.67
CA GLU A 47 0.18 15.37 5.26
C GLU A 47 0.74 15.32 6.70
N ARG A 48 0.70 14.16 7.38
CA ARG A 48 1.20 14.00 8.76
C ARG A 48 2.70 14.27 8.91
N ILE A 49 3.47 14.17 7.82
CA ILE A 49 4.90 14.50 7.81
C ILE A 49 5.19 15.85 7.14
N GLU A 50 4.18 16.46 6.53
CA GLU A 50 4.26 17.77 5.89
C GLU A 50 4.12 18.87 6.95
N ASP A 51 4.56 20.08 6.61
CA ASP A 51 4.47 21.22 7.51
C ASP A 51 3.05 21.78 7.45
N VAL A 52 2.18 21.20 8.28
CA VAL A 52 0.79 21.66 8.48
C VAL A 52 0.81 22.90 9.38
N ASP A 53 -0.04 23.88 9.09
CA ASP A 53 -0.29 25.02 9.97
C ASP A 53 -0.99 24.52 11.25
N LEU A 54 -0.33 24.66 12.39
CA LEU A 54 -0.79 24.20 13.70
C LEU A 54 -1.35 25.36 14.55
N ASP A 55 -1.48 26.57 14.01
CA ASP A 55 -1.89 27.77 14.77
C ASP A 55 -3.32 27.67 15.34
N TRP A 56 -4.13 26.74 14.84
CA TRP A 56 -5.49 26.48 15.30
C TRP A 56 -5.59 25.40 16.40
N MET A 57 -4.50 24.66 16.68
CA MET A 57 -4.44 23.63 17.70
C MET A 57 -4.09 24.24 19.06
N ASP A 58 -4.52 23.61 20.15
CA ASP A 58 -4.01 23.96 21.47
C ASP A 58 -2.57 23.43 21.68
N ASP A 59 -1.93 23.87 22.78
CA ASP A 59 -0.52 23.57 23.02
C ASP A 59 -0.25 22.06 23.20
N ASP A 60 -1.20 21.32 23.81
CA ASP A 60 -1.06 19.88 24.08
C ASP A 60 -1.26 19.08 22.79
N GLU A 61 -2.28 19.41 21.99
CA GLU A 61 -2.54 18.79 20.68
C GLU A 61 -1.40 19.07 19.70
N ARG A 62 -0.82 20.27 19.76
CA ARG A 62 0.36 20.62 18.94
C ARG A 62 1.57 19.78 19.33
N GLU A 63 1.88 19.67 20.62
CA GLU A 63 3.01 18.85 21.09
C GLU A 63 2.87 17.38 20.65
N GLU A 64 1.69 16.78 20.83
CA GLU A 64 1.41 15.40 20.38
C GLU A 64 1.61 15.25 18.87
N PHE A 65 1.10 16.20 18.07
CA PHE A 65 1.26 16.17 16.62
C PHE A 65 2.73 16.29 16.19
N GLU A 66 3.51 17.16 16.84
CA GLU A 66 4.92 17.32 16.52
C GLU A 66 5.76 16.08 16.88
N GLU A 67 5.47 15.44 18.02
CA GLU A 67 6.09 14.17 18.41
C GLU A 67 5.79 13.06 17.40
N ASP A 68 4.52 12.91 17.00
CA ASP A 68 4.09 11.95 15.99
C ASP A 68 4.77 12.22 14.64
N ARG A 69 4.83 13.48 14.22
CA ARG A 69 5.48 13.90 12.97
C ARG A 69 6.97 13.53 12.96
N ASP A 70 7.68 13.81 14.05
CA ASP A 70 9.11 13.51 14.16
C ASP A 70 9.36 12.00 14.22
N ALA A 71 8.50 11.25 14.91
CA ALA A 71 8.54 9.78 14.90
C ALA A 71 8.34 9.21 13.48
N LEU A 72 7.38 9.74 12.72
CA LEU A 72 7.13 9.32 11.33
C LEU A 72 8.30 9.70 10.40
N ARG A 73 8.89 10.90 10.55
CA ARG A 73 10.09 11.32 9.81
C ARG A 73 11.28 10.40 10.09
N ALA A 74 11.50 10.06 11.36
CA ALA A 74 12.55 9.11 11.76
C ALA A 74 12.30 7.71 11.17
N ALA A 75 11.06 7.22 11.19
CA ALA A 75 10.68 5.95 10.60
C ALA A 75 10.91 5.92 9.07
N LEU A 76 10.58 7.00 8.36
CA LEU A 76 10.86 7.14 6.93
C LEU A 76 12.36 7.18 6.63
N ALA A 77 13.14 7.88 7.45
CA ALA A 77 14.61 7.91 7.29
C ALA A 77 15.24 6.53 7.52
N ALA A 78 14.72 5.76 8.48
CA ALA A 78 15.19 4.41 8.79
C ALA A 78 14.67 3.32 7.82
N TYR A 79 13.69 3.65 6.97
CA TYR A 79 13.06 2.67 6.09
C TYR A 79 14.08 2.05 5.12
N THR A 80 14.18 0.73 5.20
CA THR A 80 15.00 -0.12 4.32
C THR A 80 14.09 -1.16 3.70
N TYR A 81 14.04 -1.18 2.37
CA TYR A 81 13.27 -2.13 1.60
C TYR A 81 13.80 -3.54 1.84
N ARG A 82 12.88 -4.46 2.08
CA ARG A 82 13.18 -5.87 2.28
C ARG A 82 12.30 -6.70 1.35
N PRO A 83 12.85 -7.37 0.33
CA PRO A 83 12.06 -8.11 -0.63
C PRO A 83 11.27 -9.23 0.05
N VAL A 84 10.06 -9.47 -0.44
CA VAL A 84 9.22 -10.58 0.01
C VAL A 84 9.47 -11.77 -0.93
N ALA A 85 9.69 -12.96 -0.36
CA ALA A 85 10.01 -14.16 -1.15
C ALA A 85 8.85 -14.54 -2.10
N ASP A 86 7.62 -14.52 -1.57
CA ASP A 86 6.43 -14.95 -2.28
C ASP A 86 5.34 -13.88 -2.19
N VAL A 87 4.78 -13.52 -3.36
CA VAL A 87 3.67 -12.59 -3.48
C VAL A 87 2.48 -13.28 -4.13
N GLU A 88 1.52 -13.69 -3.31
CA GLU A 88 0.29 -14.33 -3.78
C GLU A 88 -0.62 -13.33 -4.50
N PRO A 89 -1.26 -13.69 -5.63
CA PRO A 89 -2.10 -12.76 -6.38
C PRO A 89 -3.25 -12.17 -5.56
N LEU A 90 -3.92 -12.97 -4.72
CA LEU A 90 -5.05 -12.49 -3.92
C LEU A 90 -4.61 -11.53 -2.80
N GLN A 91 -3.50 -11.84 -2.13
CA GLN A 91 -2.87 -10.93 -1.16
C GLN A 91 -2.39 -9.64 -1.82
N THR A 92 -1.92 -9.73 -3.07
CA THR A 92 -1.52 -8.57 -3.88
C THR A 92 -2.69 -7.65 -4.18
N VAL A 93 -3.82 -8.21 -4.63
CA VAL A 93 -5.04 -7.43 -4.84
C VAL A 93 -5.45 -6.73 -3.55
N TRP A 94 -5.48 -7.43 -2.42
CA TRP A 94 -5.83 -6.84 -1.14
C TRP A 94 -4.86 -5.73 -0.71
N ALA A 95 -3.55 -5.99 -0.76
CA ALA A 95 -2.53 -5.04 -0.33
C ALA A 95 -2.56 -3.74 -1.15
N ALA A 96 -2.70 -3.86 -2.47
CA ALA A 96 -2.84 -2.71 -3.36
C ALA A 96 -4.18 -1.98 -3.19
N ARG A 97 -5.27 -2.66 -2.78
CA ARG A 97 -6.54 -1.99 -2.45
C ARG A 97 -6.51 -1.26 -1.11
N CYS A 98 -5.80 -1.77 -0.10
CA CYS A 98 -5.61 -1.06 1.16
C CYS A 98 -4.94 0.31 0.95
N TRP A 99 -3.97 0.37 0.04
CA TRP A 99 -3.33 1.61 -0.40
C TRP A 99 -4.35 2.64 -0.91
N GLN A 100 -5.26 2.20 -1.78
CA GLN A 100 -6.31 3.07 -2.34
C GLN A 100 -7.35 3.48 -1.29
N TYR A 101 -7.74 2.59 -0.38
CA TYR A 101 -8.71 2.87 0.67
C TYR A 101 -8.24 3.96 1.64
N GLN A 102 -6.95 3.96 2.00
CA GLN A 102 -6.38 4.95 2.91
C GLN A 102 -6.67 6.38 2.46
N ARG A 103 -6.51 6.64 1.15
CA ARG A 103 -6.55 7.98 0.57
C ARG A 103 -7.90 8.35 -0.05
N GLY A 104 -8.79 7.38 -0.33
CA GLY A 104 -10.19 7.68 -0.72
C GLY A 104 -11.01 8.40 0.35
N ARG A 105 -10.47 8.54 1.57
CA ARG A 105 -11.02 9.36 2.66
C ARG A 105 -10.52 10.81 2.65
N GLU A 106 -9.47 11.07 1.89
CA GLU A 106 -8.88 12.38 1.65
C GLU A 106 -9.38 12.84 0.26
N GLY A 107 -9.75 14.12 0.10
CA GLY A 107 -10.63 14.56 -0.99
C GLY A 107 -10.16 14.20 -2.42
N PHE A 108 -11.11 14.19 -3.37
CA PHE A 108 -10.95 13.78 -4.78
C PHE A 108 -9.88 14.52 -5.62
N HIS A 109 -9.19 15.53 -5.08
CA HIS A 109 -8.48 16.51 -5.91
C HIS A 109 -7.00 16.23 -6.17
N ASP A 110 -6.37 15.27 -5.50
CA ASP A 110 -4.96 14.91 -5.75
C ASP A 110 -4.75 13.39 -5.72
N VAL A 111 -5.03 12.71 -6.84
CA VAL A 111 -4.75 11.27 -6.98
C VAL A 111 -3.24 11.08 -7.21
N PRO A 112 -2.48 10.45 -6.30
CA PRO A 112 -1.04 10.27 -6.46
C PRO A 112 -0.72 9.34 -7.64
N GLY A 113 0.45 9.50 -8.24
CA GLY A 113 0.93 8.62 -9.32
C GLY A 113 0.91 7.13 -8.93
N SER A 114 1.13 6.82 -7.66
CA SER A 114 1.11 5.45 -7.11
C SER A 114 -0.23 4.73 -7.21
N TRP A 115 -1.35 5.44 -7.39
CA TRP A 115 -2.65 4.80 -7.61
C TRP A 115 -2.72 4.06 -8.93
N ARG A 116 -2.11 4.63 -9.98
CA ARG A 116 -2.03 3.96 -11.29
C ARG A 116 -1.18 2.70 -11.20
N LEU A 117 -0.09 2.77 -10.42
CA LEU A 117 0.72 1.60 -10.12
C LEU A 117 -0.10 0.55 -9.35
N ALA A 118 -0.85 0.94 -8.32
CA ALA A 118 -1.72 0.04 -7.56
C ALA A 118 -2.78 -0.61 -8.45
N ASP A 119 -3.44 0.14 -9.33
CA ASP A 119 -4.42 -0.39 -10.31
C ASP A 119 -3.76 -1.39 -11.28
N ALA A 120 -2.57 -1.08 -11.78
CA ALA A 120 -1.83 -1.97 -12.67
C ALA A 120 -1.44 -3.28 -11.95
N VAL A 121 -0.98 -3.18 -10.69
CA VAL A 121 -0.68 -4.34 -9.84
C VAL A 121 -1.93 -5.18 -9.57
N VAL A 122 -3.06 -4.55 -9.25
CA VAL A 122 -4.35 -5.23 -9.06
C VAL A 122 -4.77 -5.97 -10.33
N ALA A 123 -4.76 -5.29 -11.47
CA ALA A 123 -5.16 -5.89 -12.75
C ALA A 123 -4.28 -7.09 -13.12
N ALA A 124 -2.95 -6.95 -12.98
CA ALA A 124 -2.01 -8.02 -13.27
C ALA A 124 -2.17 -9.21 -12.30
N ALA A 125 -2.43 -8.96 -11.02
CA ALA A 125 -2.68 -10.02 -10.04
C ALA A 125 -4.01 -10.74 -10.31
N LEU A 126 -5.09 -10.02 -10.62
CA LEU A 126 -6.38 -10.62 -10.99
C LEU A 126 -6.26 -11.50 -12.25
N ALA A 127 -5.41 -11.13 -13.21
CA ALA A 127 -5.14 -11.92 -14.40
C ALA A 127 -4.46 -13.28 -14.11
N GLN A 128 -3.78 -13.42 -12.97
CA GLN A 128 -3.13 -14.67 -12.55
C GLN A 128 -4.07 -15.63 -11.79
N LEU A 129 -5.19 -15.14 -11.27
CA LEU A 129 -6.14 -15.97 -10.55
C LEU A 129 -6.89 -16.94 -11.50
N PRO A 130 -7.20 -18.17 -11.05
CA PRO A 130 -8.02 -19.09 -11.82
C PRO A 130 -9.46 -18.57 -11.94
N ALA A 131 -10.17 -18.92 -13.01
CA ALA A 131 -11.56 -18.51 -13.22
C ALA A 131 -12.49 -18.92 -12.06
N SER A 132 -12.18 -20.01 -11.36
CA SER A 132 -12.91 -20.48 -10.17
C SER A 132 -12.85 -19.52 -8.98
N ALA A 133 -11.90 -18.57 -8.97
CA ALA A 133 -11.81 -17.52 -7.96
C ALA A 133 -12.85 -16.40 -8.15
N PHE A 134 -13.60 -16.42 -9.26
CA PHE A 134 -14.59 -15.41 -9.59
C PHE A 134 -16.02 -15.98 -9.50
N ARG A 135 -16.99 -15.12 -9.19
CA ARG A 135 -18.42 -15.47 -9.11
C ARG A 135 -18.98 -15.84 -10.46
N ASP A 136 -18.54 -15.11 -11.48
CA ASP A 136 -18.79 -15.35 -12.89
C ASP A 136 -17.46 -15.58 -13.58
N ALA A 137 -17.28 -16.74 -14.20
CA ALA A 137 -16.05 -17.14 -14.85
C ALA A 137 -15.87 -16.47 -16.23
N ASP A 138 -16.95 -15.97 -16.83
CA ASP A 138 -16.99 -15.42 -18.18
C ASP A 138 -17.04 -13.88 -18.20
N ALA A 139 -17.20 -13.25 -17.03
CA ALA A 139 -17.18 -11.80 -16.88
C ALA A 139 -15.75 -11.23 -16.80
N ASP A 140 -15.63 -9.91 -16.99
CA ASP A 140 -14.37 -9.20 -16.80
C ASP A 140 -13.81 -9.41 -15.39
N ARG A 141 -12.53 -9.77 -15.31
CA ARG A 141 -11.84 -10.04 -14.05
C ARG A 141 -11.64 -8.75 -13.26
N SER A 142 -12.55 -8.48 -12.33
CA SER A 142 -12.48 -7.35 -11.40
C SER A 142 -12.45 -7.83 -9.95
N SER A 143 -12.01 -6.96 -9.05
CA SER A 143 -12.05 -7.24 -7.61
C SER A 143 -13.48 -7.44 -7.10
N GLU A 144 -14.47 -6.82 -7.74
CA GLU A 144 -15.90 -7.00 -7.40
C GLU A 144 -16.44 -8.37 -7.83
N GLY A 145 -15.83 -8.95 -8.85
CA GLY A 145 -16.13 -10.28 -9.36
C GLY A 145 -15.55 -11.42 -8.52
N LEU A 146 -14.69 -11.16 -7.53
CA LEU A 146 -14.10 -12.21 -6.69
C LEU A 146 -15.20 -12.95 -5.89
N ARG A 147 -15.18 -14.29 -5.97
CA ARG A 147 -16.01 -15.16 -5.14
C ARG A 147 -15.45 -15.16 -3.72
N ASP A 148 -16.34 -15.00 -2.75
CA ASP A 148 -16.04 -15.07 -1.31
C ASP A 148 -14.70 -14.43 -0.96
N LEU A 149 -14.67 -13.10 -0.82
CA LEU A 149 -13.63 -12.41 -0.04
C LEU A 149 -13.79 -12.88 1.41
N ASP A 150 -13.43 -14.13 1.67
CA ASP A 150 -13.53 -14.75 2.97
C ASP A 150 -12.69 -13.92 3.92
N PRO A 151 -13.28 -13.39 5.01
CA PRO A 151 -12.54 -12.73 6.06
C PRO A 151 -11.32 -13.54 6.49
N ALA A 152 -11.36 -14.88 6.48
CA ALA A 152 -10.24 -15.78 6.80
C ALA A 152 -9.12 -15.80 5.74
N VAL A 153 -9.42 -15.47 4.49
CA VAL A 153 -8.43 -15.28 3.41
C VAL A 153 -7.84 -13.86 3.47
N THR A 154 -8.61 -12.88 3.97
CA THR A 154 -8.11 -11.53 4.29
C THR A 154 -7.49 -11.40 5.69
N ALA A 155 -7.70 -12.38 6.56
CA ALA A 155 -7.23 -12.38 7.94
C ALA A 155 -5.93 -13.17 8.05
N TRP A 156 -4.86 -12.64 7.49
CA TRP A 156 -3.53 -13.18 7.78
C TRP A 156 -2.63 -12.11 8.37
N VAL A 157 -2.25 -12.42 9.60
CA VAL A 157 -1.16 -11.81 10.36
C VAL A 157 0.10 -11.93 9.52
N TRP A 158 0.66 -10.78 9.14
CA TRP A 158 2.00 -10.70 8.58
C TRP A 158 2.99 -11.32 9.55
N THR A 159 3.49 -12.50 9.21
CA THR A 159 4.75 -12.98 9.78
C THR A 159 5.75 -13.00 8.65
N ARG A 160 6.71 -12.06 8.68
CA ARG A 160 8.01 -12.37 8.11
C ARG A 160 8.41 -13.67 8.78
N ALA A 161 8.58 -14.74 8.02
CA ALA A 161 9.34 -15.86 8.51
C ALA A 161 10.66 -15.25 9.00
N ARG A 162 10.86 -15.18 10.32
CA ARG A 162 12.18 -14.91 10.86
C ARG A 162 13.01 -16.06 10.35
N GLU A 163 13.93 -15.78 9.41
CA GLU A 163 15.00 -16.72 9.12
C GLU A 163 15.62 -17.09 10.48
N ALA A 164 15.58 -18.38 10.78
CA ALA A 164 16.07 -18.96 12.02
C ALA A 164 17.61 -18.99 12.03
#